data_AF-A0A0V8I0G9-F1
#
_entry.id   AF-A0A0V8I0G9-F1
#
_cell.length_a   1.000
_cell.length_b   1.000
_cell.length_c   1.000
_cell.angle_alpha   90.00
_cell.angle_beta   90.00
_cell.angle_gamma   90.00
#
_symmetry.space_group_name_H-M   'P 1'
#
loop_
_entity.id
_entity.type
_entity.pdbx_description
1 polymer ?
#
loop_
_entity_poly.entity_id
_entity_poly.type
_entity_poly.pdbx_seq_one_letter_code
_entity_poly.pdbx_strand_id
1 'polypeptide(L)'
;MKRKASAYLALTKPRVIELLLVSTLPTMIFAQRGFPSVWLMVSTLVGGAMAAGASGAFNCYLDRDMDKLMKRTKGRPLVTGDLTPKEALIFSWALAITSLVVLWVGTNPLTTALGLAAILLYVVFYTMILKRRTAQNIVWGGIAGCMPVLIAWAAVKETVEWPAIILFLVIFLWTPPHYWPLSMKYAEDYNAASVPMLGAIANARRVSVQVVLYAWATVVCSLLLVPLGHAGIVYTAIAGGAGVWFIYESHVLYREAQGDHKPAVVNRKAMKVFHISITYLSIVFLALAIDPFVGSPLFG
;
A
#
# COMPACT_ATOMS: atom_id res chain seq x y z
N MET A 1 -27.87 -8.08 15.17
CA MET A 1 -27.54 -7.80 13.75
C MET A 1 -26.44 -6.75 13.58
N LYS A 2 -26.57 -5.52 14.14
CA LYS A 2 -25.54 -4.46 13.99
C LYS A 2 -24.11 -4.86 14.39
N ARG A 3 -23.96 -5.60 15.50
CA ARG A 3 -22.65 -6.12 15.97
C ARG A 3 -21.97 -7.08 14.97
N LYS A 4 -22.71 -8.04 14.39
CA LYS A 4 -22.16 -8.95 13.36
C LYS A 4 -21.81 -8.23 12.06
N ALA A 5 -22.64 -7.31 11.60
CA ALA A 5 -22.34 -6.53 10.39
C ALA A 5 -21.06 -5.69 10.57
N SER A 6 -20.91 -5.03 11.73
CA SER A 6 -19.69 -4.30 12.07
C SER A 6 -18.46 -5.21 12.14
N ALA A 7 -18.63 -6.45 12.62
CA ALA A 7 -17.57 -7.44 12.67
C ALA A 7 -17.09 -7.85 11.26
N TYR A 8 -18.01 -8.10 10.32
CA TYR A 8 -17.65 -8.38 8.92
C TYR A 8 -16.96 -7.19 8.25
N LEU A 9 -17.45 -5.97 8.47
CA LEU A 9 -16.81 -4.76 7.96
C LEU A 9 -15.41 -4.55 8.54
N ALA A 10 -15.18 -4.91 9.80
CA ALA A 10 -13.85 -4.84 10.40
C ALA A 10 -12.87 -5.82 9.74
N LEU A 11 -13.33 -6.97 9.22
CA LEU A 11 -12.47 -7.92 8.49
C LEU A 11 -11.92 -7.34 7.19
N THR A 12 -12.68 -6.46 6.51
CA THR A 12 -12.26 -5.88 5.23
C THR A 12 -11.23 -4.76 5.37
N LYS A 13 -10.95 -4.29 6.59
CA LYS A 13 -9.98 -3.22 6.90
C LYS A 13 -10.20 -1.95 6.04
N PRO A 14 -11.32 -1.22 6.21
CA PRO A 14 -11.71 -0.10 5.33
C PRO A 14 -10.64 0.99 5.15
N ARG A 15 -9.86 1.29 6.19
CA ARG A 15 -8.77 2.27 6.12
C ARG A 15 -7.66 1.87 5.15
N VAL A 16 -7.40 0.56 5.00
CA VAL A 16 -6.42 0.05 4.03
C VAL A 16 -6.98 0.18 2.62
N ILE A 17 -8.28 -0.11 2.44
CA ILE A 17 -8.97 0.05 1.16
C ILE A 17 -8.91 1.51 0.70
N GLU A 18 -9.20 2.47 1.56
CA GLU A 18 -9.18 3.90 1.25
C GLU A 18 -7.84 4.35 0.66
N LEU A 19 -6.73 3.92 1.26
CA LEU A 19 -5.38 4.19 0.75
C LEU A 19 -5.12 3.59 -0.64
N LEU A 20 -5.69 2.42 -0.95
CA LEU A 20 -5.58 1.81 -2.27
C LEU A 20 -6.35 2.62 -3.32
N LEU A 21 -7.54 3.14 -2.97
CA LEU A 21 -8.37 3.97 -3.86
C LEU A 21 -7.64 5.25 -4.30
N VAL A 22 -6.81 5.83 -3.42
CA VAL A 22 -5.98 7.02 -3.73
C VAL A 22 -4.97 6.75 -4.84
N SER A 23 -4.53 5.49 -5.03
CA SER A 23 -3.63 5.14 -6.14
C SER A 23 -4.37 4.72 -7.41
N THR A 24 -5.51 4.03 -7.27
CA THR A 24 -6.28 3.48 -8.39
C THR A 24 -6.82 4.58 -9.30
N LEU A 25 -7.61 5.51 -8.75
CA LEU A 25 -8.33 6.49 -9.56
C LEU A 25 -7.38 7.44 -10.33
N PRO A 26 -6.35 8.03 -9.71
CA PRO A 26 -5.36 8.81 -10.46
C PRO A 26 -4.64 8.04 -11.56
N THR A 27 -4.33 6.76 -11.32
CA THR A 27 -3.70 5.92 -12.35
C THR A 27 -4.63 5.74 -13.54
N MET A 28 -5.93 5.52 -13.31
CA MET A 28 -6.90 5.39 -14.41
C MET A 28 -7.03 6.69 -15.21
N ILE A 29 -7.07 7.84 -14.52
CA ILE A 29 -7.15 9.16 -15.17
C ILE A 29 -5.92 9.43 -16.03
N PHE A 30 -4.74 9.14 -15.48
CA PHE A 30 -3.48 9.33 -16.17
C PHE A 30 -3.32 8.38 -17.35
N ALA A 31 -3.70 7.11 -17.21
CA ALA A 31 -3.73 6.16 -18.32
C ALA A 31 -4.65 6.64 -19.45
N GLN A 32 -5.87 7.08 -19.12
CA GLN A 32 -6.83 7.57 -20.10
C GLN A 32 -6.40 8.87 -20.77
N ARG A 33 -5.53 9.66 -20.14
CA ARG A 33 -5.28 11.08 -20.47
C ARG A 33 -6.57 11.91 -20.38
N GLY A 34 -7.36 11.65 -19.35
CA GLY A 34 -8.68 12.24 -19.16
C GLY A 34 -9.50 11.41 -18.18
N PHE A 35 -10.80 11.67 -18.07
CA PHE A 35 -11.67 10.82 -17.25
C PHE A 35 -12.11 9.57 -18.02
N PRO A 36 -11.85 8.36 -17.52
CA PRO A 36 -12.51 7.16 -18.02
C PRO A 36 -14.02 7.21 -17.77
N SER A 37 -14.78 6.28 -18.36
CA SER A 37 -16.21 6.21 -18.10
C SER A 37 -16.50 5.97 -16.61
N VAL A 38 -17.59 6.57 -16.11
CA VAL A 38 -18.01 6.41 -14.70
C VAL A 38 -18.21 4.94 -14.35
N TRP A 39 -18.78 4.16 -15.27
CA TRP A 39 -18.94 2.72 -15.11
C TRP A 39 -17.59 2.01 -14.86
N LEU A 40 -16.60 2.24 -15.73
CA LEU A 40 -15.28 1.61 -15.61
C LEU A 40 -14.60 1.98 -14.29
N MET A 41 -14.65 3.26 -13.91
CA MET A 41 -14.10 3.73 -12.63
C MET A 41 -14.78 3.06 -11.44
N VAL A 42 -16.11 3.03 -11.40
CA VAL A 42 -16.87 2.42 -10.30
C VAL A 42 -16.62 0.91 -10.23
N SER A 43 -16.66 0.20 -11.37
CA SER A 43 -16.39 -1.24 -11.42
C SER A 43 -14.98 -1.58 -10.93
N THR A 44 -13.98 -0.79 -11.32
CA THR A 44 -12.59 -0.99 -10.89
C THR A 44 -12.41 -0.72 -9.40
N LEU A 45 -12.99 0.37 -8.88
CA LEU A 45 -12.89 0.74 -7.47
C LEU A 45 -13.63 -0.26 -6.57
N VAL A 46 -14.84 -0.68 -6.95
CA VAL A 46 -15.64 -1.65 -6.20
C VAL A 46 -14.98 -3.03 -6.24
N GLY A 47 -14.60 -3.51 -7.42
CA GLY A 47 -13.91 -4.80 -7.57
C GLY A 47 -12.58 -4.83 -6.80
N GLY A 48 -11.77 -3.77 -6.92
CA GLY A 48 -10.51 -3.63 -6.18
C GLY A 48 -10.71 -3.55 -4.66
N ALA A 49 -11.69 -2.79 -4.19
CA ALA A 49 -12.03 -2.69 -2.78
C ALA A 49 -12.48 -4.05 -2.19
N MET A 50 -13.27 -4.80 -2.95
CA MET A 50 -13.70 -6.15 -2.56
C MET A 50 -12.52 -7.12 -2.53
N ALA A 51 -11.63 -7.09 -3.52
CA ALA A 51 -10.42 -7.93 -3.55
C ALA A 51 -9.48 -7.64 -2.38
N ALA A 52 -9.26 -6.36 -2.06
CA ALA A 52 -8.51 -5.92 -0.89
C ALA A 52 -9.19 -6.32 0.42
N GLY A 53 -10.52 -6.19 0.50
CA GLY A 53 -11.32 -6.62 1.63
C GLY A 53 -11.25 -8.13 1.86
N ALA A 54 -11.28 -8.92 0.80
CA ALA A 54 -11.15 -10.38 0.85
C ALA A 54 -9.76 -10.77 1.38
N SER A 55 -8.72 -10.13 0.84
CA SER A 55 -7.32 -10.29 1.28
C SER A 55 -7.15 -9.93 2.76
N GLY A 56 -7.80 -8.85 3.21
CA GLY A 56 -7.86 -8.45 4.62
C GLY A 56 -8.55 -9.47 5.52
N ALA A 57 -9.65 -10.05 5.05
CA ALA A 57 -10.42 -11.05 5.79
C ALA A 57 -9.66 -12.39 5.90
N PHE A 58 -9.05 -12.87 4.80
CA PHE A 58 -8.14 -14.03 4.82
C PHE A 58 -6.98 -13.80 5.78
N ASN A 59 -6.39 -12.60 5.77
CA ASN A 59 -5.31 -12.28 6.67
C ASN A 59 -5.72 -12.33 8.14
N CYS A 60 -6.87 -11.77 8.50
CA CYS A 60 -7.42 -11.90 9.86
C CYS A 60 -7.67 -13.37 10.25
N TYR A 61 -8.14 -14.21 9.31
CA TYR A 61 -8.36 -15.63 9.56
C TYR A 61 -7.06 -16.40 9.80
N LEU A 62 -6.02 -16.12 9.01
CA LEU A 62 -4.71 -16.78 9.06
C LEU A 62 -3.84 -16.31 10.22
N ASP A 63 -3.97 -15.04 10.63
CA ASP A 63 -3.19 -14.43 11.71
C ASP A 63 -3.87 -14.50 13.09
N ARG A 64 -4.99 -15.22 13.22
CA ARG A 64 -5.81 -15.26 14.44
C ARG A 64 -5.07 -15.71 15.71
N ASP A 65 -4.03 -16.51 15.56
CA ASP A 65 -3.15 -16.98 16.63
C ASP A 65 -2.23 -15.85 17.12
N MET A 66 -1.60 -15.13 16.18
CA MET A 66 -0.71 -14.01 16.45
C MET A 66 -1.47 -12.77 16.94
N ASP A 67 -2.67 -12.54 16.39
CA ASP A 67 -3.48 -11.37 16.71
C ASP A 67 -3.89 -11.34 18.19
N LYS A 68 -3.95 -12.50 18.85
CA LYS A 68 -4.21 -12.64 20.29
C LYS A 68 -3.08 -12.08 21.17
N LEU A 69 -1.86 -12.07 20.64
CA LEU A 69 -0.64 -11.72 21.38
C LEU A 69 -0.34 -10.22 21.33
N MET A 70 -0.87 -9.48 20.34
CA MET A 70 -0.57 -8.06 20.16
C MET A 70 -1.66 -7.17 20.73
N LYS A 71 -1.26 -6.12 21.47
CA LYS A 71 -2.18 -5.15 22.09
C LYS A 71 -3.11 -4.49 21.07
N ARG A 72 -2.60 -4.23 19.85
CA ARG A 72 -3.33 -3.59 18.76
C ARG A 72 -4.43 -4.46 18.14
N THR A 73 -4.29 -5.79 18.15
CA THR A 73 -5.14 -6.69 17.36
C THR A 73 -5.96 -7.66 18.18
N LYS A 74 -5.73 -7.74 19.50
CA LYS A 74 -6.52 -8.56 20.42
C LYS A 74 -8.02 -8.23 20.42
N GLY A 75 -8.42 -7.05 19.94
CA GLY A 75 -9.81 -6.64 19.77
C GLY A 75 -10.45 -7.03 18.43
N ARG A 76 -9.77 -7.80 17.58
CA ARG A 76 -10.32 -8.21 16.27
C ARG A 76 -11.47 -9.22 16.44
N PRO A 77 -12.48 -9.22 15.54
CA PRO A 77 -13.66 -10.08 15.65
C PRO A 77 -13.40 -11.59 15.78
N LEU A 78 -12.35 -12.10 15.14
CA LEU A 78 -11.93 -13.50 15.23
C LEU A 78 -11.25 -13.86 16.56
N VAL A 79 -10.73 -12.85 17.26
CA VAL A 79 -10.10 -13.02 18.58
C VAL A 79 -11.15 -12.90 19.69
N THR A 80 -12.06 -11.94 19.57
CA THR A 80 -13.15 -11.71 20.53
C THR A 80 -14.27 -12.74 20.46
N GLY A 81 -14.33 -13.54 19.39
CA GLY A 81 -15.38 -14.52 19.14
C GLY A 81 -16.67 -13.93 18.56
N ASP A 82 -16.64 -12.68 18.10
CA ASP A 82 -17.77 -12.04 17.41
C ASP A 82 -18.13 -12.72 16.08
N LEU A 83 -17.12 -13.36 15.46
CA LEU A 83 -17.27 -14.20 14.27
C LEU A 83 -16.50 -15.51 14.46
N THR A 84 -17.11 -16.61 14.03
CA THR A 84 -16.44 -17.91 13.96
C THR A 84 -15.41 -17.94 12.82
N PRO A 85 -14.36 -18.78 12.92
CA PRO A 85 -13.42 -18.96 11.82
C PRO A 85 -14.09 -19.41 10.50
N LYS A 86 -15.14 -20.24 10.59
CA LYS A 86 -15.91 -20.70 9.42
C LYS A 86 -16.63 -19.54 8.74
N GLU A 87 -17.29 -18.67 9.50
CA GLU A 87 -17.95 -17.46 8.97
C GLU A 87 -16.96 -16.54 8.26
N ALA A 88 -15.80 -16.27 8.88
CA ALA A 88 -14.77 -15.42 8.27
C ALA A 88 -14.23 -16.03 6.96
N LEU A 89 -14.02 -17.35 6.92
CA LEU A 89 -13.50 -18.03 5.73
C LEU A 89 -14.52 -18.01 4.58
N ILE A 90 -15.79 -18.30 4.86
CA ILE A 90 -16.87 -18.23 3.86
C ILE A 90 -16.98 -16.81 3.32
N PHE A 91 -16.98 -15.81 4.20
CA PHE A 91 -17.02 -14.40 3.80
C PHE A 91 -15.83 -13.99 2.93
N SER A 92 -14.62 -14.45 3.27
CA SER A 92 -13.40 -14.14 2.50
C SER A 92 -13.48 -14.71 1.08
N TRP A 93 -13.91 -15.97 0.92
CA TRP A 93 -14.08 -16.59 -0.40
C TRP A 93 -15.21 -15.97 -1.21
N ALA A 94 -16.36 -15.70 -0.58
CA ALA A 94 -17.47 -15.03 -1.25
C ALA A 94 -17.01 -13.66 -1.79
N LEU A 95 -16.34 -12.85 -0.96
CA LEU A 95 -15.87 -11.54 -1.34
C LEU A 95 -14.81 -11.60 -2.46
N ALA A 96 -13.90 -12.58 -2.40
CA ALA A 96 -12.91 -12.81 -3.45
C ALA A 96 -13.58 -13.17 -4.79
N ILE A 97 -14.49 -14.15 -4.81
CA ILE A 97 -15.18 -14.57 -6.04
C ILE A 97 -15.99 -13.42 -6.61
N THR A 98 -16.79 -12.73 -5.78
CA THR A 98 -17.58 -11.60 -6.26
C THR A 98 -16.70 -10.46 -6.77
N SER A 99 -15.54 -10.19 -6.13
CA SER A 99 -14.60 -9.17 -6.63
C SER A 99 -14.11 -9.47 -8.05
N LEU A 100 -13.78 -10.74 -8.34
CA LEU A 100 -13.32 -11.17 -9.65
C LEU A 100 -14.43 -11.11 -10.69
N VAL A 101 -15.66 -11.47 -10.32
CA VAL A 101 -16.83 -11.32 -11.21
C VAL A 101 -17.08 -9.85 -11.55
N VAL A 102 -17.01 -8.95 -10.56
CA VAL A 102 -17.18 -7.50 -10.78
C VAL A 102 -16.09 -6.96 -11.72
N LEU A 103 -14.84 -7.35 -11.53
CA LEU A 103 -13.75 -6.96 -12.42
C LEU A 103 -13.94 -7.56 -13.82
N TRP A 104 -14.33 -8.82 -13.94
CA TRP A 104 -14.52 -9.48 -15.23
C TRP A 104 -15.60 -8.82 -16.07
N VAL A 105 -16.75 -8.55 -15.46
CA VAL A 105 -17.91 -7.96 -16.15
C VAL A 105 -17.74 -6.45 -16.36
N GLY A 106 -17.14 -5.76 -15.39
CA GLY A 106 -17.04 -4.30 -15.40
C GLY A 106 -15.78 -3.73 -16.03
N THR A 107 -14.77 -4.57 -16.29
CA THR A 107 -13.47 -4.15 -16.87
C THR A 107 -13.08 -5.09 -18.01
N ASN A 108 -12.08 -5.95 -17.82
CA ASN A 108 -11.57 -6.88 -18.83
C ASN A 108 -10.87 -8.10 -18.18
N PRO A 109 -10.53 -9.13 -18.97
CA PRO A 109 -9.85 -10.34 -18.47
C PRO A 109 -8.49 -10.08 -17.82
N LEU A 110 -7.67 -9.18 -18.37
CA LEU A 110 -6.34 -8.87 -17.85
C LEU A 110 -6.43 -8.27 -16.44
N THR A 111 -7.33 -7.31 -16.25
CA THR A 111 -7.61 -6.67 -14.95
C THR A 111 -8.05 -7.70 -13.92
N THR A 112 -8.88 -8.66 -14.33
CA THR A 112 -9.35 -9.75 -13.45
C THR A 112 -8.21 -10.68 -13.06
N ALA A 113 -7.35 -11.05 -14.01
CA ALA A 113 -6.17 -11.87 -13.75
C ALA A 113 -5.19 -11.18 -12.78
N LEU A 114 -4.95 -9.88 -12.95
CA LEU A 114 -4.14 -9.07 -12.03
C LEU A 114 -4.79 -8.95 -10.64
N GLY A 115 -6.12 -8.83 -10.58
CA GLY A 115 -6.88 -8.86 -9.33
C GLY A 115 -6.72 -10.18 -8.58
N LEU A 116 -6.84 -11.31 -9.28
CA LEU A 116 -6.58 -12.64 -8.72
C LEU A 116 -5.13 -12.77 -8.23
N ALA A 117 -4.16 -12.33 -9.04
CA ALA A 117 -2.76 -12.33 -8.67
C ALA A 117 -2.51 -11.49 -7.40
N ALA A 118 -3.14 -10.32 -7.27
CA ALA A 118 -3.03 -9.48 -6.08
C ALA A 118 -3.55 -10.18 -4.81
N ILE A 119 -4.69 -10.87 -4.90
CA ILE A 119 -5.23 -11.67 -3.78
C ILE A 119 -4.24 -12.78 -3.39
N LEU A 120 -3.73 -13.54 -4.37
CA LEU A 120 -2.79 -14.63 -4.11
C LEU A 120 -1.46 -14.14 -3.54
N LEU A 121 -0.92 -13.03 -4.08
CA LEU A 121 0.29 -12.40 -3.57
C LEU A 121 0.12 -11.93 -2.12
N TYR A 122 -1.04 -11.38 -1.76
CA TYR A 122 -1.29 -10.94 -0.39
C TYR A 122 -1.51 -12.12 0.58
N VAL A 123 -2.34 -13.08 0.19
CA VAL A 123 -2.76 -14.17 1.07
C VAL A 123 -1.68 -15.25 1.17
N VAL A 124 -1.19 -15.75 0.03
CA VAL A 124 -0.23 -16.86 0.01
C VAL A 124 1.18 -16.34 0.22
N PHE A 125 1.64 -15.46 -0.67
CA PHE A 125 3.04 -15.03 -0.67
C PHE A 125 3.38 -14.18 0.56
N TYR A 126 2.59 -13.16 0.86
CA TYR A 126 2.82 -12.34 2.05
C TYR A 126 2.36 -13.02 3.35
N THR A 127 1.06 -13.29 3.50
CA THR A 127 0.50 -13.68 4.81
C THR A 127 0.98 -15.06 5.27
N MET A 128 0.94 -16.08 4.39
CA MET A 128 1.31 -17.45 4.77
C MET A 128 2.82 -17.69 4.76
N ILE A 129 3.55 -17.15 3.77
CA ILE A 129 4.97 -17.46 3.57
C ILE A 129 5.87 -16.41 4.23
N LEU A 130 5.86 -15.18 3.75
CA LEU A 130 6.90 -14.19 4.11
C LEU A 130 6.74 -13.66 5.53
N LYS A 131 5.51 -13.32 5.94
CA LYS A 131 5.23 -12.57 7.16
C LYS A 131 5.91 -13.14 8.41
N ARG A 132 5.92 -14.47 8.55
CA ARG A 132 6.48 -15.19 9.71
C ARG A 132 7.95 -15.59 9.53
N ARG A 133 8.55 -15.46 8.34
CA ARG A 133 9.84 -16.10 8.00
C ARG A 133 11.00 -15.14 7.75
N THR A 134 10.76 -13.86 7.46
CA THR A 134 11.84 -12.94 7.06
C THR A 134 11.59 -11.50 7.47
N ALA A 135 12.68 -10.75 7.71
CA ALA A 135 12.64 -9.31 7.97
C ALA A 135 12.36 -8.45 6.73
N GLN A 136 12.45 -9.05 5.55
CA GLN A 136 12.06 -8.44 4.29
C GLN A 136 10.58 -8.68 3.96
N ASN A 137 9.80 -9.17 4.92
CA ASN A 137 8.39 -9.53 4.73
C ASN A 137 7.53 -8.40 4.16
N ILE A 138 7.74 -7.16 4.63
CA ILE A 138 6.99 -5.99 4.18
C ILE A 138 7.48 -5.50 2.82
N VAL A 139 8.77 -5.63 2.52
CA VAL A 139 9.32 -5.19 1.23
C VAL A 139 8.72 -6.05 0.13
N TRP A 140 8.93 -7.37 0.20
CA TRP A 140 8.42 -8.30 -0.80
C TRP A 140 6.91 -8.51 -0.70
N GLY A 141 6.34 -8.46 0.50
CA GLY A 141 4.89 -8.48 0.69
C GLY A 141 4.20 -7.23 0.16
N GLY A 142 4.93 -6.11 0.06
CA GLY A 142 4.47 -4.85 -0.50
C GLY A 142 4.05 -4.95 -1.97
N ILE A 143 4.55 -5.95 -2.72
CA ILE A 143 4.16 -6.22 -4.11
C ILE A 143 2.64 -6.25 -4.25
N ALA A 144 1.94 -6.96 -3.34
CA ALA A 144 0.48 -7.05 -3.39
C ALA A 144 -0.20 -5.67 -3.22
N GLY A 145 0.38 -4.78 -2.42
CA GLY A 145 -0.09 -3.41 -2.22
C GLY A 145 0.18 -2.49 -3.41
N CYS A 146 1.07 -2.87 -4.33
CA CYS A 146 1.41 -2.12 -5.54
C CYS A 146 0.53 -2.51 -6.73
N MET A 147 -0.09 -3.69 -6.69
CA MET A 147 -0.97 -4.21 -7.74
C MET A 147 -2.15 -3.29 -8.15
N PRO A 148 -2.77 -2.47 -7.26
CA PRO A 148 -3.87 -1.59 -7.67
C PRO A 148 -3.53 -0.68 -8.85
N VAL A 149 -2.28 -0.23 -8.97
CA VAL A 149 -1.82 0.59 -10.10
C VAL A 149 -1.86 -0.21 -11.40
N LEU A 150 -1.36 -1.45 -11.40
CA LEU A 150 -1.37 -2.31 -12.59
C LEU A 150 -2.81 -2.68 -12.97
N ILE A 151 -3.65 -2.99 -11.98
CA ILE A 151 -5.08 -3.27 -12.17
C ILE A 151 -5.78 -2.03 -12.77
N ALA A 152 -5.55 -0.85 -12.21
CA ALA A 152 -6.12 0.41 -12.69
C ALA A 152 -5.70 0.73 -14.14
N TRP A 153 -4.41 0.55 -14.45
CA TRP A 153 -3.89 0.79 -15.79
C TRP A 153 -4.48 -0.20 -16.80
N ALA A 154 -4.45 -1.50 -16.47
CA ALA A 154 -4.99 -2.55 -17.32
C ALA A 154 -6.51 -2.41 -17.53
N ALA A 155 -7.25 -1.88 -16.56
CA ALA A 155 -8.68 -1.61 -16.71
C ALA A 155 -8.96 -0.62 -17.84
N VAL A 156 -8.06 0.35 -18.04
CA VAL A 156 -8.19 1.41 -19.05
C VAL A 156 -7.53 1.05 -20.38
N LYS A 157 -6.33 0.45 -20.34
CA LYS A 157 -5.50 0.21 -21.53
C LYS A 157 -5.52 -1.22 -22.06
N GLU A 158 -6.06 -2.16 -21.28
CA GLU A 158 -6.04 -3.60 -21.61
C GLU A 158 -4.63 -4.18 -21.84
N THR A 159 -3.60 -3.48 -21.35
CA THR A 159 -2.20 -3.89 -21.41
C THR A 159 -1.47 -3.42 -20.15
N VAL A 160 -0.22 -3.85 -19.97
CA VAL A 160 0.69 -3.33 -18.94
C VAL A 160 1.84 -2.61 -19.63
N GLU A 161 1.95 -1.31 -19.38
CA GLU A 161 2.97 -0.44 -19.99
C GLU A 161 3.95 0.09 -18.95
N TRP A 162 5.06 0.66 -19.42
CA TRP A 162 6.11 1.25 -18.58
C TRP A 162 5.61 2.25 -17.53
N PRO A 163 4.66 3.16 -17.81
CA PRO A 163 4.17 4.07 -16.78
C PRO A 163 3.50 3.34 -15.62
N ALA A 164 2.75 2.28 -15.90
CA ALA A 164 2.11 1.44 -14.89
C ALA A 164 3.16 0.74 -14.02
N ILE A 165 4.21 0.21 -14.64
CA ILE A 165 5.33 -0.45 -13.97
C ILE A 165 6.07 0.56 -13.08
N ILE A 166 6.31 1.78 -13.55
CA ILE A 166 6.98 2.81 -12.76
C ILE A 166 6.13 3.20 -11.55
N LEU A 167 4.83 3.45 -11.73
CA LEU A 167 3.93 3.77 -10.63
C LEU A 167 3.84 2.61 -9.61
N PHE A 168 3.87 1.36 -10.08
CA PHE A 168 4.00 0.17 -9.23
C PHE A 168 5.31 0.23 -8.43
N LEU A 169 6.43 0.52 -9.09
CA LEU A 169 7.75 0.61 -8.45
C LEU A 169 7.83 1.77 -7.45
N VAL A 170 7.16 2.89 -7.71
CA VAL A 170 7.05 4.02 -6.77
C VAL A 170 6.43 3.55 -5.46
N ILE A 171 5.28 2.86 -5.50
CA ILE A 171 4.64 2.32 -4.28
C ILE A 171 5.52 1.24 -3.63
N PHE A 172 6.16 0.39 -4.43
CA PHE A 172 7.02 -0.68 -3.94
C PHE A 172 8.21 -0.12 -3.15
N LEU A 173 8.94 0.84 -3.74
CA LEU A 173 10.08 1.51 -3.12
C LEU A 173 9.65 2.42 -1.96
N TRP A 174 8.43 2.95 -1.99
CA TRP A 174 7.85 3.76 -0.92
C TRP A 174 7.43 2.92 0.30
N THR A 175 7.15 1.62 0.11
CA THR A 175 6.66 0.74 1.17
C THR A 175 7.63 0.67 2.36
N PRO A 176 8.95 0.46 2.18
CA PRO A 176 9.89 0.44 3.29
C PRO A 176 10.01 1.74 4.10
N PRO A 177 10.21 2.93 3.50
CA PRO A 177 10.33 4.17 4.26
C PRO A 177 9.00 4.59 4.91
N HIS A 178 7.86 4.05 4.46
CA HIS A 178 6.59 4.15 5.15
C HIS A 178 6.51 3.19 6.36
N TYR A 179 6.67 1.88 6.14
CA TYR A 179 6.37 0.88 7.17
C TYR A 179 7.46 0.70 8.22
N TRP A 180 8.74 0.89 7.88
CA TRP A 180 9.80 0.66 8.86
C TRP A 180 9.75 1.64 10.04
N PRO A 181 9.52 2.95 9.85
CA PRO A 181 9.30 3.87 10.97
C PRO A 181 8.12 3.47 11.87
N LEU A 182 7.04 2.95 11.28
CA LEU A 182 5.91 2.39 12.04
C LEU A 182 6.37 1.18 12.87
N SER A 183 7.13 0.27 12.27
CA SER A 183 7.62 -0.94 12.94
C SER A 183 8.59 -0.66 14.09
N MET A 184 9.35 0.45 14.04
CA MET A 184 10.17 0.91 15.16
C MET A 184 9.32 1.27 16.38
N LYS A 185 8.20 1.97 16.17
CA LYS A 185 7.30 2.36 17.27
C LYS A 185 6.60 1.16 17.90
N TYR A 186 6.25 0.15 17.10
CA TYR A 186 5.49 -1.03 17.55
C TYR A 186 6.37 -2.28 17.71
N ALA A 187 7.68 -2.11 17.93
CA ALA A 187 8.65 -3.20 18.05
C ALA A 187 8.24 -4.24 19.10
N GLU A 188 7.75 -3.79 20.27
CA GLU A 188 7.29 -4.68 21.35
C GLU A 188 6.13 -5.58 20.92
N ASP A 189 5.14 -5.03 20.21
CA ASP A 189 3.98 -5.79 19.72
C ASP A 189 4.44 -6.86 18.70
N TYR A 190 5.38 -6.52 17.81
CA TYR A 190 5.91 -7.48 16.83
C TYR A 190 6.73 -8.59 17.49
N ASN A 191 7.57 -8.24 18.47
CA ASN A 191 8.37 -9.20 19.22
C ASN A 191 7.50 -10.14 20.06
N ALA A 192 6.39 -9.65 20.64
CA ALA A 192 5.43 -10.48 21.38
C ALA A 192 4.73 -11.54 20.51
N ALA A 193 4.61 -11.28 19.21
CA ALA A 193 4.02 -12.22 18.24
C ALA A 193 5.08 -12.95 17.38
N SER A 194 6.37 -12.86 17.76
CA SER A 194 7.50 -13.47 17.04
C SER A 194 7.54 -13.10 15.54
N VAL A 195 7.12 -11.89 15.19
CA VAL A 195 7.21 -11.39 13.81
C VAL A 195 8.55 -10.72 13.61
N PRO A 196 9.40 -11.22 12.70
CA PRO A 196 10.75 -10.70 12.52
C PRO A 196 10.75 -9.37 11.77
N MET A 197 10.04 -8.34 12.24
CA MET A 197 10.02 -7.05 11.56
C MET A 197 11.36 -6.34 11.65
N LEU A 198 11.85 -5.74 10.55
CA LEU A 198 13.15 -5.05 10.56
C LEU A 198 13.25 -4.00 11.69
N GLY A 199 12.22 -3.17 11.88
CA GLY A 199 12.23 -2.19 12.97
C GLY A 199 12.05 -2.77 14.38
N ALA A 200 11.74 -4.07 14.51
CA ALA A 200 11.66 -4.77 15.78
C ALA A 200 12.95 -5.51 16.14
N ILE A 201 13.73 -5.94 15.13
CA ILE A 201 14.95 -6.74 15.32
C ILE A 201 16.25 -5.94 15.10
N ALA A 202 16.21 -4.85 14.33
CA ALA A 202 17.38 -4.03 14.01
C ALA A 202 17.38 -2.73 14.83
N ASN A 203 18.57 -2.18 15.04
CA ASN A 203 18.71 -0.89 15.71
C ASN A 203 18.17 0.27 14.84
N ALA A 204 17.78 1.36 15.51
CA ALA A 204 17.26 2.55 14.84
C ALA A 204 18.22 3.12 13.79
N ARG A 205 19.53 3.01 14.02
CA ARG A 205 20.59 3.42 13.09
C ARG A 205 20.46 2.71 11.74
N ARG A 206 20.46 1.37 11.73
CA ARG A 206 20.33 0.57 10.50
C ARG A 206 19.00 0.83 9.78
N VAL A 207 17.91 0.94 10.53
CA VAL A 207 16.59 1.19 9.94
C VAL A 207 16.56 2.57 9.28
N SER A 208 17.12 3.60 9.92
CA SER A 208 17.11 4.97 9.40
C SER A 208 17.93 5.14 8.12
N VAL A 209 19.05 4.42 7.98
CA VAL A 209 19.83 4.37 6.72
C VAL A 209 18.97 3.83 5.59
N GLN A 210 18.28 2.71 5.84
CA GLN A 210 17.44 2.08 4.84
C GLN A 210 16.25 2.99 4.46
N VAL A 211 15.64 3.69 5.43
CA VAL A 211 14.59 4.70 5.16
C VAL A 211 15.10 5.78 4.21
N VAL A 212 16.30 6.32 4.43
CA VAL A 212 16.89 7.35 3.54
C VAL A 212 17.17 6.81 2.13
N LEU A 213 17.78 5.62 2.03
CA LEU A 213 18.11 5.02 0.72
C LEU A 213 16.84 4.76 -0.11
N TYR A 214 15.81 4.20 0.51
CA TYR A 214 14.55 3.96 -0.18
C TYR A 214 13.78 5.27 -0.46
N ALA A 215 13.85 6.28 0.42
CA ALA A 215 13.25 7.58 0.12
C ALA A 215 13.85 8.21 -1.15
N TRP A 216 15.18 8.17 -1.30
CA TRP A 216 15.83 8.57 -2.55
C TRP A 216 15.36 7.72 -3.74
N ALA A 217 15.36 6.40 -3.60
CA ALA A 217 14.92 5.49 -4.66
C ALA A 217 13.48 5.77 -5.09
N THR A 218 12.56 6.02 -4.15
CA THR A 218 11.17 6.39 -4.42
C THR A 218 11.07 7.69 -5.21
N VAL A 219 11.81 8.74 -4.81
CA VAL A 219 11.74 10.06 -5.47
C VAL A 219 12.38 10.01 -6.86
N VAL A 220 13.52 9.32 -7.01
CA VAL A 220 14.12 9.12 -8.34
C VAL A 220 13.16 8.34 -9.24
N CYS A 221 12.55 7.27 -8.71
CA CYS A 221 11.60 6.44 -9.47
C CYS A 221 10.36 7.23 -9.89
N SER A 222 9.79 8.08 -9.04
CA SER A 222 8.63 8.89 -9.41
C SER A 222 8.95 9.87 -10.54
N LEU A 223 10.16 10.43 -10.54
CA LEU A 223 10.61 11.33 -11.61
C LEU A 223 10.97 10.62 -12.93
N LEU A 224 11.05 9.28 -12.98
CA LEU A 224 11.28 8.54 -14.23
C LEU A 224 10.13 8.66 -15.24
N LEU A 225 8.93 9.07 -14.82
CA LEU A 225 7.83 9.34 -15.74
C LEU A 225 8.10 10.54 -16.66
N VAL A 226 9.00 11.44 -16.25
CA VAL A 226 9.34 12.68 -16.96
C VAL A 226 10.20 12.41 -18.21
N PRO A 227 11.38 11.75 -18.13
CA PRO A 227 12.20 11.48 -19.32
C PRO A 227 11.54 10.52 -20.32
N LEU A 228 10.54 9.74 -19.88
CA LEU A 228 9.75 8.90 -20.78
C LEU A 228 8.66 9.68 -21.54
N GLY A 229 8.59 11.00 -21.36
CA GLY A 229 7.61 11.87 -22.04
C GLY A 229 6.18 11.67 -21.56
N HIS A 230 5.98 11.00 -20.42
CA HIS A 230 4.64 10.68 -19.93
C HIS A 230 4.12 11.69 -18.91
N ALA A 231 4.98 12.42 -18.22
CA ALA A 231 4.59 13.42 -17.23
C ALA A 231 4.94 14.85 -17.66
N GLY A 232 4.03 15.77 -17.40
CA GLY A 232 4.16 17.19 -17.66
C GLY A 232 4.84 17.97 -16.53
N ILE A 233 4.92 19.28 -16.72
CA ILE A 233 5.57 20.21 -15.78
C ILE A 233 4.90 20.20 -14.40
N VAL A 234 3.58 20.03 -14.34
CA VAL A 234 2.80 20.07 -13.09
C VAL A 234 3.16 18.86 -12.22
N TYR A 235 3.13 17.65 -12.78
CA TYR A 235 3.60 16.46 -12.08
C TYR A 235 5.03 16.63 -11.59
N THR A 236 5.92 17.09 -12.47
CA THR A 236 7.37 17.19 -12.19
C THR A 236 7.66 18.14 -11.04
N ALA A 237 7.09 19.35 -11.05
CA ALA A 237 7.30 20.35 -10.01
C ALA A 237 6.76 19.87 -8.66
N ILE A 238 5.55 19.29 -8.65
CA ILE A 238 4.91 18.82 -7.41
C ILE A 238 5.62 17.59 -6.84
N ALA A 239 5.92 16.59 -7.68
CA ALA A 239 6.63 15.38 -7.26
C ALA A 239 8.05 15.70 -6.78
N GLY A 240 8.76 16.60 -7.48
CA GLY A 240 10.08 17.08 -7.08
C GLY A 240 10.06 17.82 -5.75
N GLY A 241 9.16 18.80 -5.58
CA GLY A 241 9.03 19.57 -4.33
C GLY A 241 8.65 18.71 -3.14
N ALA A 242 7.63 17.84 -3.30
CA ALA A 242 7.22 16.90 -2.26
C ALA A 242 8.34 15.87 -1.96
N GLY A 243 9.09 15.46 -2.97
CA GLY A 243 10.22 14.54 -2.84
C GLY A 243 11.36 15.12 -2.03
N VAL A 244 11.75 16.39 -2.28
CA VAL A 244 12.75 17.10 -1.48
C VAL A 244 12.33 17.15 -0.02
N TRP A 245 11.06 17.47 0.26
CA TRP A 245 10.55 17.49 1.62
C TRP A 245 10.60 16.12 2.30
N PHE A 246 10.18 15.06 1.60
CA PHE A 246 10.22 13.70 2.12
C PHE A 246 11.66 13.20 2.40
N ILE A 247 12.59 13.50 1.50
CA ILE A 247 14.02 13.18 1.66
C ILE A 247 14.60 13.93 2.86
N TYR A 248 14.30 15.23 3.00
CA TYR A 248 14.78 16.04 4.11
C TYR A 248 14.36 15.45 5.46
N GLU A 249 13.08 15.11 5.63
CA GLU A 249 12.56 14.55 6.88
C GLU A 249 13.12 13.14 7.17
N SER A 250 13.40 12.37 6.11
CA SER A 250 14.11 11.09 6.24
C SER A 250 15.54 11.28 6.76
N HIS A 251 16.25 12.32 6.31
CA HIS A 251 17.58 12.66 6.84
C HIS A 251 17.53 13.20 8.27
N VAL A 252 16.47 13.91 8.64
CA VAL A 252 16.24 14.32 10.04
C VAL A 252 16.11 13.08 10.92
N LEU A 253 15.30 12.09 10.53
CA LEU A 253 15.22 10.81 11.26
C LEU A 253 16.57 10.12 11.35
N TYR A 254 17.34 10.08 10.25
CA TYR A 254 18.69 9.52 10.24
C TYR A 254 19.61 10.21 11.25
N ARG A 255 19.73 11.55 11.21
CA ARG A 255 20.55 12.30 12.18
C ARG A 255 20.19 12.00 13.63
N GLU A 256 18.89 11.97 13.93
CA GLU A 256 18.38 11.73 15.28
C GLU A 256 18.67 10.30 15.75
N ALA A 257 18.56 9.32 14.84
CA ALA A 257 18.87 7.92 15.11
C ALA A 257 20.37 7.65 15.26
N GLN A 258 21.22 8.43 14.58
CA GLN A 258 22.69 8.33 14.70
C GLN A 258 23.21 8.97 15.99
N GLY A 259 22.52 9.99 16.51
CA GLY A 259 22.88 10.62 17.79
C GLY A 259 22.47 9.78 19.02
N ASP A 260 22.90 10.23 20.21
CA ASP A 260 22.59 9.58 21.49
C ASP A 260 21.28 10.11 22.09
N HIS A 261 20.23 10.18 21.27
CA HIS A 261 18.92 10.66 21.71
C HIS A 261 18.10 9.55 22.37
N LYS A 262 17.24 9.95 23.31
CA LYS A 262 16.30 9.03 23.97
C LYS A 262 15.40 8.34 22.92
N PRO A 263 15.08 7.03 23.08
CA PRO A 263 14.23 6.30 22.14
C PRO A 263 12.88 6.97 21.84
N ALA A 264 12.30 7.68 22.81
CA ALA A 264 11.06 8.44 22.63
C ALA A 264 11.17 9.55 21.56
N VAL A 265 12.33 10.22 21.47
CA VAL A 265 12.58 11.28 20.48
C VAL A 265 12.66 10.66 19.08
N VAL A 266 13.43 9.57 18.94
CA VAL A 266 13.58 8.84 17.68
C VAL A 266 12.23 8.30 17.20
N ASN A 267 11.42 7.71 18.09
CA ASN A 267 10.09 7.21 17.76
C ASN A 267 9.13 8.33 17.32
N ARG A 268 9.21 9.52 17.92
CA ARG A 268 8.42 10.68 17.48
C ARG A 268 8.78 11.10 16.06
N LYS A 269 10.08 11.13 15.73
CA LYS A 269 10.56 11.46 14.38
C LYS A 269 10.21 10.36 13.37
N ALA A 270 10.32 9.10 13.75
CA ALA A 270 9.89 7.96 12.94
C ALA A 270 8.40 8.09 12.56
N MET A 271 7.54 8.42 13.52
CA MET A 271 6.13 8.67 13.22
C MET A 271 5.91 9.91 12.35
N LYS A 272 6.73 10.95 12.47
CA LYS A 272 6.64 12.11 11.56
C LYS A 272 6.91 11.66 10.12
N VAL A 273 7.98 10.90 9.89
CA VAL A 273 8.30 10.34 8.56
C VAL A 273 7.18 9.44 8.04
N PHE A 274 6.59 8.59 8.89
CA PHE A 274 5.43 7.75 8.51
C PHE A 274 4.26 8.57 7.96
N HIS A 275 3.86 9.67 8.64
CA HIS A 275 2.75 10.50 8.16
C HIS A 275 3.13 11.26 6.89
N ILE A 276 4.35 11.81 6.84
CA ILE A 276 4.85 12.53 5.67
C ILE A 276 4.94 11.61 4.47
N SER A 277 5.29 10.33 4.63
CA SER A 277 5.34 9.39 3.52
C SER A 277 3.94 9.18 2.91
N ILE A 278 2.88 9.10 3.73
CA ILE A 278 1.49 9.05 3.23
C ILE A 278 1.17 10.33 2.47
N THR A 279 1.46 11.49 3.06
CA THR A 279 1.21 12.80 2.44
C THR A 279 1.94 12.95 1.11
N TYR A 280 3.22 12.56 1.06
CA TYR A 280 4.02 12.54 -0.17
C TYR A 280 3.35 11.69 -1.25
N LEU A 281 2.97 10.45 -0.92
CA LEU A 281 2.35 9.56 -1.90
C LEU A 281 1.01 10.12 -2.40
N SER A 282 0.17 10.65 -1.50
CA SER A 282 -1.08 11.30 -1.88
C SER A 282 -0.86 12.51 -2.80
N ILE A 283 0.13 13.35 -2.50
CA ILE A 283 0.47 14.51 -3.34
C ILE A 283 0.96 14.06 -4.72
N VAL A 284 1.83 13.05 -4.81
CA VAL A 284 2.34 12.53 -6.08
C VAL A 284 1.22 11.95 -6.94
N PHE A 285 0.33 11.14 -6.37
CA PHE A 285 -0.81 10.58 -7.11
C PHE A 285 -1.86 11.65 -7.45
N LEU A 286 -2.08 12.65 -6.61
CA LEU A 286 -2.94 13.77 -6.96
C LEU A 286 -2.37 14.58 -8.14
N ALA A 287 -1.06 14.84 -8.13
CA ALA A 287 -0.37 15.49 -9.24
C ALA A 287 -0.50 14.66 -10.51
N LEU A 288 -0.35 13.32 -10.42
CA LEU A 288 -0.54 12.39 -11.52
C LEU A 288 -1.95 12.47 -12.13
N ALA A 289 -2.99 12.61 -11.32
CA ALA A 289 -4.37 12.76 -11.79
C ALA A 289 -4.61 14.10 -12.52
N ILE A 290 -3.98 15.17 -12.02
CA ILE A 290 -4.20 16.54 -12.52
C ILE A 290 -3.40 16.79 -13.81
N ASP A 291 -2.20 16.25 -13.90
CA ASP A 291 -1.24 16.50 -14.97
C ASP A 291 -1.80 16.31 -16.40
N PRO A 292 -2.64 15.30 -16.71
CA PRO A 292 -3.25 15.17 -18.04
C PRO A 292 -4.12 16.36 -18.48
N PHE A 293 -4.62 17.17 -17.54
CA PHE A 293 -5.53 18.29 -17.86
C PHE A 293 -4.82 19.64 -17.98
N VAL A 294 -3.67 19.81 -17.31
CA VAL A 294 -3.01 21.12 -17.15
C VAL A 294 -1.50 21.08 -17.37
N GLY A 295 -0.89 19.89 -17.42
CA GLY A 295 0.54 19.71 -17.62
C GLY A 295 0.89 19.63 -19.09
N SER A 296 1.60 20.63 -19.60
CA SER A 296 2.31 20.48 -20.88
C SER A 296 3.46 19.48 -20.71
N PRO A 297 3.67 18.54 -21.65
CA PRO A 297 4.82 17.64 -21.63
C PRO A 297 6.14 18.42 -21.53
N LEU A 298 7.06 17.98 -20.66
CA LEU A 298 8.40 18.58 -20.56
C LEU A 298 9.35 18.07 -21.64
N PHE A 299 9.12 16.85 -22.11
CA PHE A 299 9.84 16.19 -23.17
C PHE A 299 8.82 15.54 -24.10
N GLY A 300 8.89 15.84 -25.40
CA GLY A 300 7.90 15.47 -26.42
C GLY A 300 7.24 16.70 -27.03
#